data_AF-A0A7V5R338-F1
#
_entry.id   AF-A0A7V5R338-F1
#
_cell.length_a   1.000
_cell.length_b   1.000
_cell.length_c   1.000
_cell.angle_alpha   90.00
_cell.angle_beta   90.00
_cell.angle_gamma   90.00
#
_symmetry.space_group_name_H-M   'P 1'
#
loop_
_entity.id
_entity.type
_entity.pdbx_description
1 polymer ?
#
loop_
_entity_poly.entity_id
_entity_poly.type
_entity_poly.pdbx_seq_one_letter_code
_entity_poly.pdbx_strand_id
1 'polypeptide(L)'
;MNHSLEDSVLSSRDSLNKILNTVDQWSMTMSKSGYLLSMFVICFSSAHAATINVNTTLSGMRSDNLCSIAEAITAANQDHPVDGCASGNGEDTLLLEAENYVLSDVDNINDGPNGLPVIQSSIIIQGIGEHTIRTFISRDAKVVVDPSIPFTDPNPAMRIFRVENDGKLELRNLGVVGGFLGLKRGFPEIEDGSLDFQGAGILSTGLLSLHHVEIGGNIAAGNGGGIYFIGQLEISNSTFRFNQAFESGGAVAGAGTLIMRQSVAHNNSAGNSRGFGPSDVNVSASGGA
;
A
#
# COMPACT_ATOMS: atom_id res chain seq x y z
N MET A 1 -35.02 57.40 -40.57
CA MET A 1 -34.45 56.46 -39.60
C MET A 1 -32.97 56.18 -39.90
N ASN A 2 -32.13 57.21 -40.00
CA ASN A 2 -30.68 57.03 -40.18
C ASN A 2 -29.82 57.93 -39.28
N HIS A 3 -30.44 58.78 -38.44
CA HIS A 3 -29.73 59.67 -37.52
C HIS A 3 -29.44 59.04 -36.14
N SER A 4 -29.97 57.84 -35.85
CA SER A 4 -29.83 57.20 -34.53
C SER A 4 -28.66 56.20 -34.44
N LEU A 5 -28.03 55.86 -35.56
CA LEU A 5 -26.91 54.90 -35.60
C LEU A 5 -25.54 55.60 -35.59
N GLU A 6 -25.47 56.87 -36.00
CA GLU A 6 -24.20 57.64 -35.98
C GLU A 6 -23.85 58.14 -34.57
N ASP A 7 -24.85 58.52 -33.76
CA ASP A 7 -24.64 59.03 -32.39
C ASP A 7 -24.17 57.94 -31.41
N SER A 8 -24.56 56.67 -31.60
CA SER A 8 -24.12 55.56 -30.75
C SER A 8 -22.66 55.14 -31.01
N VAL A 9 -22.20 55.31 -32.26
CA VAL A 9 -20.81 55.01 -32.67
C VAL A 9 -19.84 56.10 -32.20
N LEU A 10 -20.27 57.37 -32.18
CA LEU A 10 -19.48 58.50 -31.65
C LEU A 10 -19.27 58.40 -30.14
N SER A 11 -20.30 58.05 -29.37
CA SER A 11 -20.23 57.87 -27.91
C SER A 11 -19.30 56.72 -27.47
N SER A 12 -19.26 55.62 -28.24
CA SER A 12 -18.36 54.49 -27.98
C SER A 12 -16.88 54.82 -28.27
N ARG A 13 -16.60 55.67 -29.27
CA ARG A 13 -15.23 56.09 -29.63
C ARG A 13 -14.63 57.05 -28.61
N ASP A 14 -15.43 57.95 -28.05
CA ASP A 14 -14.98 58.85 -26.97
C ASP A 14 -14.73 58.11 -25.65
N SER A 15 -15.49 57.05 -25.38
CA SER A 15 -15.29 56.19 -24.21
C SER A 15 -14.01 55.36 -24.32
N LEU A 16 -13.67 54.85 -25.51
CA LEU A 16 -12.43 54.11 -25.77
C LEU A 16 -11.17 55.00 -25.72
N ASN A 17 -11.26 56.24 -26.22
CA ASN A 17 -10.15 57.19 -26.15
C ASN A 17 -9.84 57.66 -24.72
N LYS A 18 -10.85 57.71 -23.84
CA LYS A 18 -10.64 57.99 -22.40
C LYS A 18 -9.93 56.84 -21.69
N ILE A 19 -10.22 55.58 -22.05
CA ILE A 19 -9.57 54.38 -21.47
C ILE A 19 -8.11 54.25 -21.95
N LEU A 20 -7.84 54.47 -23.25
CA LEU A 20 -6.47 54.43 -23.80
C LEU A 20 -5.55 55.48 -23.16
N ASN A 21 -6.05 56.71 -22.98
CA ASN A 21 -5.27 57.78 -22.33
C ASN A 21 -5.05 57.55 -20.83
N THR A 22 -5.89 56.75 -20.16
CA THR A 22 -5.63 56.35 -18.77
C THR A 22 -4.59 55.24 -18.69
N VAL A 23 -4.55 54.27 -19.62
CA VAL A 23 -3.54 53.20 -19.62
C VAL A 23 -2.12 53.73 -19.87
N ASP A 24 -1.96 54.75 -20.72
CA ASP A 24 -0.65 55.36 -21.00
C ASP A 24 -0.10 56.19 -19.82
N GLN A 25 -0.97 56.77 -18.98
CA GLN A 25 -0.53 57.49 -17.78
C GLN A 25 -0.08 56.58 -16.62
N TRP A 26 -0.35 55.28 -16.69
CA TRP A 26 0.18 54.30 -15.73
C TRP A 26 1.49 53.64 -16.20
N SER A 27 1.93 53.88 -17.45
CA SER A 27 3.14 53.24 -18.00
C SER A 27 4.44 54.07 -17.85
N MET A 28 4.36 55.35 -17.42
CA MET A 28 5.54 56.25 -17.38
C MET A 28 5.94 56.80 -15.99
N THR A 29 5.50 56.18 -14.89
CA THR A 29 5.96 56.51 -13.51
C THR A 29 6.47 55.30 -12.71
N MET A 30 6.92 54.23 -13.39
CA MET A 30 7.74 53.18 -12.77
C MET A 30 9.13 53.05 -13.43
N SER A 31 9.77 54.18 -13.68
CA SER A 31 11.22 54.24 -13.95
C SER A 31 11.82 55.23 -12.97
N LYS A 32 12.71 54.72 -12.10
CA LYS A 32 13.41 55.37 -10.97
C LYS A 32 12.79 55.17 -9.58
N SER A 33 12.77 53.91 -9.13
CA SER A 33 13.05 53.55 -7.74
C SER A 33 13.34 52.06 -7.70
N GLY A 34 14.58 51.69 -7.35
CA GLY A 34 14.97 50.30 -7.19
C GLY A 34 14.17 49.67 -6.06
N TYR A 35 13.19 48.85 -6.41
CA TYR A 35 12.57 47.89 -5.51
C TYR A 35 12.79 46.52 -6.11
N LEU A 36 13.44 45.68 -5.30
CA LEU A 36 13.66 44.27 -5.55
C LEU A 36 12.40 43.63 -6.12
N LEU A 37 12.47 43.23 -7.39
CA LEU A 37 11.59 42.22 -7.92
C LEU A 37 11.94 40.94 -7.15
N SER A 38 11.25 40.70 -6.03
CA SER A 38 11.18 39.38 -5.43
C SER A 38 10.61 38.48 -6.51
N MET A 39 11.49 37.83 -7.28
CA MET A 39 11.13 36.63 -7.99
C MET A 39 10.62 35.69 -6.91
N PHE A 40 9.30 35.58 -6.80
CA PHE A 40 8.68 34.41 -6.22
C PHE A 40 9.02 33.27 -7.19
N VAL A 41 10.22 32.72 -7.04
CA VAL A 41 10.54 31.41 -7.56
C VAL A 41 9.61 30.50 -6.79
N ILE A 42 8.45 30.19 -7.37
CA ILE A 42 7.72 29.00 -7.01
C ILE A 42 8.65 27.87 -7.44
N CYS A 43 9.54 27.46 -6.51
CA CYS A 43 10.13 26.15 -6.59
C CYS A 43 8.93 25.20 -6.51
N PHE A 44 8.46 24.75 -7.67
CA PHE A 44 7.90 23.42 -7.76
C PHE A 44 9.07 22.51 -7.38
N SER A 45 9.24 22.28 -6.08
CA SER A 45 9.99 21.14 -5.61
C SER A 45 9.31 19.96 -6.27
N SER A 46 9.94 19.39 -7.30
CA SER A 46 9.54 18.09 -7.79
C SER A 46 9.51 17.22 -6.54
N ALA A 47 8.33 16.76 -6.12
CA ALA A 47 8.21 15.80 -5.03
C ALA A 47 8.96 14.56 -5.51
N HIS A 48 10.25 14.48 -5.16
CA HIS A 48 11.08 13.33 -5.45
C HIS A 48 10.73 12.34 -4.34
N ALA A 49 10.09 11.26 -4.75
CA ALA A 49 9.92 10.07 -3.95
C ALA A 49 11.23 9.75 -3.20
N ALA A 50 11.20 9.68 -1.86
CA ALA A 50 12.41 9.30 -1.14
C ALA A 50 12.71 7.82 -1.38
N THR A 51 13.98 7.46 -1.42
CA THR A 51 14.41 6.07 -1.45
C THR A 51 15.01 5.70 -0.11
N ILE A 52 14.45 4.69 0.55
CA ILE A 52 14.89 4.19 1.85
C ILE A 52 15.47 2.78 1.64
N ASN A 53 16.76 2.62 1.89
CA ASN A 53 17.44 1.34 1.72
C ASN A 53 17.31 0.48 2.97
N VAL A 54 16.69 -0.69 2.84
CA VAL A 54 16.55 -1.68 3.91
C VAL A 54 17.76 -2.61 3.88
N ASN A 55 18.74 -2.30 4.74
CA ASN A 55 20.07 -2.90 4.75
C ASN A 55 20.27 -3.99 5.83
N THR A 56 19.21 -4.33 6.57
CA THR A 56 19.23 -5.44 7.53
C THR A 56 18.02 -6.34 7.39
N THR A 57 18.21 -7.64 7.63
CA THR A 57 17.15 -8.64 7.65
C THR A 57 16.57 -8.87 9.04
N LEU A 58 17.08 -8.18 10.07
CA LEU A 58 16.54 -8.25 11.42
C LEU A 58 15.12 -7.66 11.44
N SER A 59 14.21 -8.34 12.14
CA SER A 59 12.81 -7.93 12.26
C SER A 59 12.56 -6.93 13.39
N GLY A 60 11.46 -6.19 13.24
CA GLY A 60 10.97 -5.25 14.24
C GLY A 60 11.79 -3.96 14.34
N MET A 61 11.36 -3.08 15.23
CA MET A 61 12.05 -1.82 15.53
C MET A 61 13.25 -2.09 16.43
N ARG A 62 14.43 -1.62 16.03
CA ARG A 62 15.69 -1.83 16.74
C ARG A 62 16.40 -0.48 16.91
N SER A 63 17.52 -0.51 17.62
CA SER A 63 18.38 0.67 17.82
C SER A 63 19.80 0.22 17.59
N ASP A 64 20.07 -0.20 16.36
CA ASP A 64 21.36 -0.76 15.93
C ASP A 64 22.00 0.05 14.78
N ASN A 65 21.40 1.19 14.41
CA ASN A 65 21.79 2.05 13.28
C ASN A 65 21.71 1.34 11.92
N LEU A 66 20.97 0.22 11.83
CA LEU A 66 20.59 -0.38 10.57
C LEU A 66 19.15 0.01 10.24
N CYS A 67 18.73 -0.28 9.02
CA CYS A 67 17.40 0.03 8.53
C CYS A 67 16.66 -1.27 8.21
N SER A 68 15.81 -1.70 9.12
CA SER A 68 14.89 -2.84 8.97
C SER A 68 13.64 -2.43 8.19
N ILE A 69 12.83 -3.41 7.76
CA ILE A 69 11.55 -3.13 7.09
C ILE A 69 10.62 -2.31 8.00
N ALA A 70 10.55 -2.64 9.29
CA ALA A 70 9.67 -1.95 10.23
C ALA A 70 10.07 -0.48 10.41
N GLU A 71 11.37 -0.21 10.56
CA GLU A 71 11.88 1.15 10.65
C GLU A 71 11.67 1.93 9.35
N ALA A 72 11.87 1.29 8.20
CA ALA A 72 11.70 1.92 6.90
C ALA A 72 10.24 2.30 6.63
N ILE A 73 9.28 1.42 6.98
CA ILE A 73 7.85 1.74 6.89
C ILE A 73 7.51 2.90 7.85
N THR A 74 8.06 2.88 9.06
CA THR A 74 7.82 3.94 10.05
C THR A 74 8.37 5.28 9.56
N ALA A 75 9.56 5.28 8.97
CA ALA A 75 10.19 6.48 8.42
C ALA A 75 9.42 7.06 7.23
N ALA A 76 8.88 6.19 6.36
CA ALA A 76 8.02 6.58 5.23
C ALA A 76 6.64 7.08 5.67
N ASN A 77 6.03 6.45 6.68
CA ASN A 77 4.74 6.93 7.21
C ASN A 77 4.86 8.29 7.90
N GLN A 78 6.01 8.60 8.51
CA GLN A 78 6.22 9.80 9.32
C GLN A 78 6.97 10.93 8.60
N ASP A 79 7.46 10.69 7.38
CA ASP A 79 8.38 11.58 6.66
C ASP A 79 9.57 12.02 7.55
N HIS A 80 10.08 11.11 8.38
CA HIS A 80 11.07 11.40 9.41
C HIS A 80 12.09 10.26 9.54
N PRO A 81 13.39 10.52 9.81
CA PRO A 81 14.37 9.44 9.98
C PRO A 81 14.03 8.54 11.18
N VAL A 82 14.28 7.23 11.04
CA VAL A 82 14.05 6.23 12.10
C VAL A 82 15.24 5.29 12.14
N ASP A 83 15.95 5.26 13.28
CA ASP A 83 17.23 4.53 13.45
C ASP A 83 18.19 4.72 12.26
N GLY A 84 18.57 3.64 11.56
CA GLY A 84 19.42 3.71 10.38
C GLY A 84 18.72 4.14 9.08
N CYS A 85 17.40 4.33 9.09
CA CYS A 85 16.61 4.70 7.92
C CYS A 85 16.57 6.22 7.70
N ALA A 86 16.73 6.64 6.44
CA ALA A 86 16.48 8.02 6.01
C ALA A 86 15.00 8.40 6.15
N SER A 87 14.69 9.69 6.19
CA SER A 87 13.31 10.20 6.17
C SER A 87 12.60 9.88 4.86
N GLY A 88 11.31 9.57 4.94
CA GLY A 88 10.41 9.63 3.79
C GLY A 88 10.21 11.04 3.24
N ASN A 89 9.62 11.12 2.05
CA ASN A 89 9.04 12.31 1.46
C ASN A 89 8.05 11.93 0.34
N GLY A 90 6.76 12.06 0.63
CA GLY A 90 5.71 11.87 -0.36
C GLY A 90 5.44 10.39 -0.65
N GLU A 91 5.61 9.95 -1.90
CA GLU A 91 5.55 8.52 -2.22
C GLU A 91 6.94 7.91 -2.02
N ASP A 92 7.12 7.02 -1.06
CA ASP A 92 8.44 6.50 -0.73
C ASP A 92 8.69 5.15 -1.38
N THR A 93 9.94 4.92 -1.82
CA THR A 93 10.39 3.62 -2.30
C THR A 93 11.33 2.97 -1.29
N LEU A 94 10.92 1.82 -0.77
CA LEU A 94 11.73 0.98 0.11
C LEU A 94 12.45 -0.07 -0.73
N LEU A 95 13.77 0.03 -0.82
CA LEU A 95 14.60 -0.91 -1.55
C LEU A 95 15.10 -2.01 -0.60
N LEU A 96 14.64 -3.23 -0.81
CA LEU A 96 15.07 -4.38 -0.03
C LEU A 96 16.40 -4.90 -0.58
N GLU A 97 17.47 -4.89 0.23
CA GLU A 97 18.82 -5.28 -0.22
C GLU A 97 19.15 -6.77 0.00
N ALA A 98 18.20 -7.57 0.52
CA ALA A 98 18.39 -8.98 0.82
C ALA A 98 17.31 -9.90 0.20
N GLU A 99 17.61 -11.21 0.18
CA GLU A 99 16.70 -12.24 -0.36
C GLU A 99 15.64 -12.68 0.67
N ASN A 100 15.90 -12.62 1.97
CA ASN A 100 14.99 -13.18 2.97
C ASN A 100 14.84 -12.26 4.18
N TYR A 101 13.59 -11.89 4.48
CA TYR A 101 13.18 -11.14 5.65
C TYR A 101 12.18 -11.99 6.43
N VAL A 102 12.56 -12.40 7.65
CA VAL A 102 11.77 -13.31 8.47
C VAL A 102 11.27 -12.55 9.70
N LEU A 103 9.95 -12.50 9.87
CA LEU A 103 9.26 -11.79 10.94
C LEU A 103 8.99 -12.75 12.10
N SER A 104 9.67 -12.55 13.23
CA SER A 104 9.51 -13.37 14.44
C SER A 104 8.49 -12.81 15.43
N ASP A 105 8.20 -11.52 15.36
CA ASP A 105 7.46 -10.80 16.38
C ASP A 105 6.25 -10.06 15.80
N VAL A 106 5.21 -9.93 16.61
CA VAL A 106 4.05 -9.09 16.28
C VAL A 106 4.43 -7.64 16.54
N ASP A 107 4.30 -6.81 15.52
CA ASP A 107 4.55 -5.37 15.59
C ASP A 107 3.37 -4.64 16.27
N ASN A 108 2.14 -4.93 15.84
CA ASN A 108 0.93 -4.31 16.37
C ASN A 108 -0.28 -5.25 16.24
N ILE A 109 -1.39 -4.90 16.90
CA ILE A 109 -2.63 -5.68 16.92
C ILE A 109 -3.82 -4.95 16.26
N ASN A 110 -3.54 -3.94 15.44
CA ASN A 110 -4.59 -3.17 14.75
C ASN A 110 -5.24 -4.05 13.68
N ASP A 111 -6.53 -4.31 13.79
CA ASP A 111 -7.24 -5.29 12.96
C ASP A 111 -6.60 -6.69 13.00
N GLY A 112 -6.19 -7.10 14.21
CA GLY A 112 -5.49 -8.36 14.47
C GLY A 112 -3.97 -8.22 14.45
N PRO A 113 -3.23 -9.30 14.77
CA PRO A 113 -1.79 -9.27 14.88
C PRO A 113 -1.13 -9.08 13.51
N ASN A 114 -0.26 -8.07 13.39
CA ASN A 114 0.52 -7.75 12.19
C ASN A 114 2.02 -7.86 12.49
N GLY A 115 2.80 -8.39 11.55
CA GLY A 115 4.25 -8.55 11.67
C GLY A 115 5.04 -7.30 11.26
N LEU A 116 4.39 -6.31 10.67
CA LEU A 116 4.97 -5.04 10.26
C LEU A 116 4.05 -3.87 10.67
N PRO A 117 4.60 -2.65 10.79
CA PRO A 117 3.81 -1.45 11.00
C PRO A 117 2.73 -1.27 9.92
N VAL A 118 1.60 -0.68 10.31
CA VAL A 118 0.50 -0.37 9.38
C VAL A 118 0.99 0.62 8.32
N ILE A 119 0.68 0.37 7.05
CA ILE A 119 0.96 1.29 5.95
C ILE A 119 -0.09 2.40 5.96
N GLN A 120 0.35 3.66 6.14
CA GLN A 120 -0.50 4.85 6.29
C GLN A 120 -0.23 5.90 5.20
N SER A 121 0.96 5.88 4.59
CA SER A 121 1.32 6.74 3.45
C SER A 121 1.37 5.95 2.13
N SER A 122 1.84 6.60 1.06
CA SER A 122 2.05 5.95 -0.24
C SER A 122 3.45 5.34 -0.27
N ILE A 123 3.53 4.01 -0.31
CA ILE A 123 4.78 3.26 -0.20
C ILE A 123 4.89 2.25 -1.34
N ILE A 124 6.03 2.25 -2.02
CA ILE A 124 6.47 1.22 -2.94
C ILE A 124 7.51 0.36 -2.21
N ILE A 125 7.33 -0.96 -2.15
CA ILE A 125 8.34 -1.88 -1.64
C ILE A 125 8.88 -2.72 -2.80
N GLN A 126 10.19 -2.64 -3.01
CA GLN A 126 10.88 -3.22 -4.16
C GLN A 126 11.88 -4.29 -3.70
N GLY A 127 11.65 -5.54 -4.11
CA GLY A 127 12.59 -6.65 -3.93
C GLY A 127 13.68 -6.71 -5.02
N ILE A 128 14.75 -7.49 -4.77
CA ILE A 128 15.86 -7.68 -5.72
C ILE A 128 15.55 -8.71 -6.80
N GLY A 129 16.26 -8.59 -7.93
CA GLY A 129 16.23 -9.56 -9.04
C GLY A 129 15.39 -9.08 -10.22
N GLU A 130 16.00 -8.74 -11.34
CA GLU A 130 15.28 -8.27 -12.53
C GLU A 130 14.41 -9.40 -13.11
N HIS A 131 13.09 -9.34 -12.92
CA HIS A 131 12.10 -10.32 -13.41
C HIS A 131 12.19 -11.72 -12.80
N THR A 132 12.87 -11.88 -11.66
CA THR A 132 12.80 -13.10 -10.86
C THR A 132 12.66 -12.69 -9.41
N ILE A 133 11.58 -13.15 -8.79
CA ILE A 133 11.33 -12.95 -7.38
C ILE A 133 12.43 -13.66 -6.59
N ARG A 134 13.30 -12.89 -5.94
CA ARG A 134 14.35 -13.38 -5.03
C ARG A 134 14.16 -12.93 -3.59
N THR A 135 13.48 -11.80 -3.40
CA THR A 135 13.18 -11.29 -2.06
C THR A 135 11.88 -11.87 -1.54
N PHE A 136 11.89 -12.42 -0.34
CA PHE A 136 10.72 -12.93 0.36
C PHE A 136 10.61 -12.30 1.74
N ILE A 137 9.41 -11.82 2.06
CA ILE A 137 9.01 -11.39 3.40
C ILE A 137 8.10 -12.48 3.93
N SER A 138 8.49 -13.08 5.04
CA SER A 138 7.82 -14.25 5.58
C SER A 138 7.69 -14.19 7.09
N ARG A 139 6.64 -14.81 7.61
CA ARG A 139 6.55 -15.07 9.05
C ARG A 139 7.51 -16.20 9.42
N ASP A 140 8.16 -16.09 10.58
CA ASP A 140 8.89 -17.20 11.17
C ASP A 140 7.89 -18.31 11.52
N ALA A 141 7.83 -19.35 10.71
CA ALA A 141 6.93 -20.48 10.92
C ALA A 141 7.73 -21.69 11.40
N LYS A 142 7.36 -22.25 12.55
CA LYS A 142 7.96 -23.48 13.06
C LYS A 142 6.92 -24.59 13.07
N VAL A 143 7.04 -25.51 12.13
CA VAL A 143 6.27 -26.75 12.17
C VAL A 143 6.86 -27.65 13.26
N VAL A 144 6.25 -27.65 14.44
CA VAL A 144 6.54 -28.65 15.46
C VAL A 144 5.74 -29.90 15.12
N VAL A 145 6.42 -30.91 14.57
CA VAL A 145 5.84 -32.23 14.36
C VAL A 145 5.87 -32.99 15.69
N ASP A 146 4.92 -32.69 16.56
CA ASP A 146 4.66 -33.49 17.75
C ASP A 146 3.39 -34.33 17.50
N PRO A 147 3.50 -35.67 17.41
CA PRO A 147 2.36 -36.54 17.13
C PRO A 147 1.27 -36.53 18.21
N SER A 148 1.52 -35.92 19.38
CA SER A 148 0.55 -35.76 20.46
C SER A 148 -0.21 -34.41 20.44
N ILE A 149 0.25 -33.44 19.65
CA ILE A 149 -0.42 -32.14 19.44
C ILE A 149 -0.56 -31.86 17.93
N PRO A 150 -1.77 -31.84 17.37
CA PRO A 150 -1.94 -31.53 15.96
C PRO A 150 -1.49 -30.09 15.70
N PHE A 151 -0.35 -29.93 15.02
CA PHE A 151 0.21 -28.67 14.51
C PHE A 151 0.12 -27.48 15.48
N THR A 152 1.04 -27.39 16.44
CA THR A 152 1.26 -26.14 17.17
C THR A 152 2.52 -25.48 16.66
N ASP A 153 2.35 -24.41 15.89
CA ASP A 153 3.43 -23.46 15.69
C ASP A 153 3.58 -22.63 16.97
N PRO A 154 4.73 -22.68 17.68
CA PRO A 154 4.96 -21.87 18.86
C PRO A 154 5.14 -20.39 18.52
N ASN A 155 5.42 -20.05 17.26
CA ASN A 155 5.64 -18.68 16.83
C ASN A 155 4.30 -17.94 16.73
N PRO A 156 4.30 -16.62 16.99
CA PRO A 156 3.07 -15.84 16.97
C PRO A 156 2.35 -15.95 15.63
N ALA A 157 1.02 -16.06 15.70
CA ALA A 157 0.14 -15.84 14.56
C ALA A 157 0.21 -14.35 14.19
N MET A 158 0.41 -14.06 12.91
CA MET A 158 0.42 -12.70 12.40
C MET A 158 0.13 -12.66 10.91
N ARG A 159 -0.41 -11.51 10.50
CA ARG A 159 -0.44 -11.03 9.14
C ARG A 159 0.91 -10.45 8.74
N ILE A 160 1.30 -10.51 7.46
CA ILE A 160 2.54 -9.84 7.03
C ILE A 160 2.31 -8.33 6.88
N PHE A 161 1.30 -7.91 6.10
CA PHE A 161 1.03 -6.50 5.83
C PHE A 161 -0.40 -6.06 6.16
N ARG A 162 -0.53 -4.85 6.71
CA ARG A 162 -1.80 -4.15 6.94
C ARG A 162 -1.74 -2.77 6.28
N VAL A 163 -2.68 -2.44 5.39
CA VAL A 163 -2.73 -1.18 4.63
C VAL A 163 -4.02 -0.42 4.90
N GLU A 164 -3.97 0.67 5.66
CA GLU A 164 -5.18 1.39 6.10
C GLU A 164 -5.84 2.20 4.98
N ASN A 165 -7.00 2.79 5.25
CA ASN A 165 -7.84 3.43 4.22
C ASN A 165 -7.10 4.48 3.38
N ASP A 166 -6.24 5.27 4.02
CA ASP A 166 -5.45 6.32 3.35
C ASP A 166 -4.09 5.81 2.86
N GLY A 167 -3.69 4.61 3.30
CA GLY A 167 -2.47 3.94 2.88
C GLY A 167 -2.56 3.47 1.44
N LYS A 168 -1.44 3.57 0.72
CA LYS A 168 -1.29 2.99 -0.62
C LYS A 168 -0.04 2.15 -0.63
N LEU A 169 -0.19 0.86 -0.91
CA LEU A 169 0.94 -0.05 -0.97
C LEU A 169 1.08 -0.58 -2.39
N GLU A 170 2.26 -0.39 -2.96
CA GLU A 170 2.69 -1.11 -4.15
C GLU A 170 3.81 -2.09 -3.79
N LEU A 171 3.60 -3.37 -4.08
CA LEU A 171 4.64 -4.40 -3.95
C LEU A 171 5.19 -4.76 -5.32
N ARG A 172 6.52 -4.71 -5.45
CA ARG A 172 7.23 -5.02 -6.68
C ARG A 172 8.27 -6.10 -6.45
N ASN A 173 8.21 -7.16 -7.25
CA ASN A 173 9.30 -8.15 -7.38
C ASN A 173 9.70 -8.82 -6.04
N LEU A 174 8.72 -9.22 -5.25
CA LEU A 174 8.94 -9.89 -3.97
C LEU A 174 7.86 -10.91 -3.67
N GLY A 175 8.12 -11.80 -2.71
CA GLY A 175 7.15 -12.74 -2.17
C GLY A 175 6.64 -12.32 -0.79
N VAL A 176 5.36 -12.53 -0.53
CA VAL A 176 4.71 -12.43 0.78
C VAL A 176 4.20 -13.81 1.18
N VAL A 177 4.85 -14.42 2.17
CA VAL A 177 4.74 -15.87 2.39
C VAL A 177 4.52 -16.25 3.86
N GLY A 178 3.65 -17.23 4.11
CA GLY A 178 3.56 -17.91 5.40
C GLY A 178 2.86 -17.13 6.51
N GLY A 179 2.18 -16.04 6.17
CA GLY A 179 1.29 -15.35 7.09
C GLY A 179 0.23 -16.31 7.65
N PHE A 180 -0.07 -16.19 8.94
CA PHE A 180 -0.92 -17.14 9.65
C PHE A 180 -1.81 -16.43 10.65
N LEU A 181 -3.11 -16.43 10.39
CA LEU A 181 -4.17 -15.98 11.29
C LEU A 181 -5.13 -17.15 11.57
N GLY A 182 -4.59 -18.32 11.89
CA GLY A 182 -5.39 -19.53 12.15
C GLY A 182 -5.98 -19.58 13.56
N LEU A 183 -7.04 -20.36 13.73
CA LEU A 183 -7.65 -20.60 15.04
C LEU A 183 -6.74 -21.51 15.88
N LYS A 184 -6.15 -20.99 16.96
CA LYS A 184 -5.72 -21.86 18.08
C LYS A 184 -6.99 -22.48 18.68
N ARG A 185 -6.95 -23.78 19.01
CA ARG A 185 -8.08 -24.44 19.69
C ARG A 185 -8.51 -23.61 20.91
N GLY A 186 -9.77 -23.19 20.95
CA GLY A 186 -10.36 -22.47 22.09
C GLY A 186 -10.56 -20.97 21.91
N PHE A 187 -10.36 -20.40 20.70
CA PHE A 187 -10.79 -19.01 20.44
C PHE A 187 -12.31 -18.91 20.26
N PRO A 188 -12.91 -17.79 20.70
CA PRO A 188 -14.34 -17.52 20.53
C PRO A 188 -14.72 -17.44 19.05
N GLU A 189 -16.01 -17.58 18.79
CA GLU A 189 -16.63 -17.37 17.48
C GLU A 189 -16.09 -16.08 16.85
N ILE A 190 -15.64 -16.12 15.59
CA ILE A 190 -15.25 -14.90 14.86
C ILE A 190 -16.48 -14.00 14.87
N GLU A 191 -16.38 -12.82 15.50
CA GLU A 191 -17.44 -11.83 15.40
C GLU A 191 -17.59 -11.45 13.92
N ASP A 192 -18.82 -11.55 13.41
CA ASP A 192 -19.14 -11.20 12.04
C ASP A 192 -18.68 -9.76 11.74
N GLY A 193 -17.89 -9.58 10.69
CA GLY A 193 -17.28 -8.31 10.32
C GLY A 193 -15.94 -7.96 10.99
N SER A 194 -15.39 -8.78 11.90
CA SER A 194 -14.04 -8.56 12.44
C SER A 194 -12.97 -8.73 11.37
N LEU A 195 -12.07 -7.75 11.25
CA LEU A 195 -10.91 -7.80 10.35
C LEU A 195 -9.75 -8.65 10.89
N ASP A 196 -9.81 -9.08 12.15
CA ASP A 196 -8.68 -9.68 12.90
C ASP A 196 -8.10 -10.95 12.27
N PHE A 197 -8.92 -11.68 11.52
CA PHE A 197 -8.57 -12.98 10.96
C PHE A 197 -8.57 -13.02 9.43
N GLN A 198 -8.66 -11.86 8.79
CA GLN A 198 -8.76 -11.74 7.34
C GLN A 198 -7.40 -11.44 6.72
N GLY A 199 -7.12 -11.92 5.50
CA GLY A 199 -5.93 -11.48 4.77
C GLY A 199 -4.62 -11.84 5.46
N ALA A 200 -4.34 -13.13 5.69
CA ALA A 200 -3.16 -13.51 6.49
C ALA A 200 -1.83 -13.13 5.82
N GLY A 201 -1.79 -13.04 4.49
CA GLY A 201 -0.69 -12.36 3.81
C GLY A 201 -0.84 -10.84 3.95
N ILE A 202 -1.92 -10.31 3.35
CA ILE A 202 -2.19 -8.86 3.28
C ILE A 202 -3.66 -8.57 3.59
N LEU A 203 -3.89 -7.59 4.45
CA LEU A 203 -5.18 -6.95 4.66
C LEU A 203 -5.06 -5.50 4.18
N SER A 204 -5.86 -5.13 3.18
CA SER A 204 -5.90 -3.75 2.68
C SER A 204 -7.29 -3.18 2.77
N THR A 205 -7.43 -2.03 3.40
CA THR A 205 -8.62 -1.18 3.30
C THR A 205 -8.36 0.09 2.49
N GLY A 206 -7.10 0.34 2.12
CA GLY A 206 -6.66 1.34 1.14
C GLY A 206 -6.33 0.74 -0.23
N LEU A 207 -5.53 1.46 -1.02
CA LEU A 207 -5.14 1.02 -2.37
C LEU A 207 -4.00 0.00 -2.31
N LEU A 208 -4.20 -1.15 -2.95
CA LEU A 208 -3.16 -2.19 -3.06
C LEU A 208 -2.86 -2.49 -4.52
N SER A 209 -1.59 -2.39 -4.89
CA SER A 209 -1.07 -2.71 -6.22
C SER A 209 0.04 -3.76 -6.12
N LEU A 210 -0.07 -4.84 -6.89
CA LEU A 210 0.92 -5.92 -6.93
C LEU A 210 1.46 -6.07 -8.35
N HIS A 211 2.78 -5.96 -8.48
CA HIS A 211 3.47 -6.11 -9.76
C HIS A 211 4.63 -7.11 -9.64
N HIS A 212 4.50 -8.25 -10.31
CA HIS A 212 5.50 -9.32 -10.26
C HIS A 212 5.75 -9.84 -8.83
N VAL A 213 4.67 -10.22 -8.15
CA VAL A 213 4.71 -10.69 -6.75
C VAL A 213 4.30 -12.15 -6.64
N GLU A 214 4.79 -12.81 -5.59
CA GLU A 214 4.29 -14.11 -5.15
C GLU A 214 3.55 -13.96 -3.83
N ILE A 215 2.29 -14.40 -3.76
CA ILE A 215 1.54 -14.54 -2.52
C ILE A 215 1.40 -16.02 -2.21
N GLY A 216 2.12 -16.52 -1.20
CA GLY A 216 2.37 -17.94 -1.01
C GLY A 216 2.07 -18.48 0.39
N GLY A 217 1.35 -19.59 0.51
CA GLY A 217 1.29 -20.34 1.77
C GLY A 217 0.67 -19.59 2.95
N ASN A 218 -0.14 -18.56 2.69
CA ASN A 218 -0.78 -17.76 3.73
C ASN A 218 -2.11 -18.40 4.16
N ILE A 219 -2.38 -18.43 5.47
CA ILE A 219 -3.53 -19.14 6.05
C ILE A 219 -4.34 -18.20 6.96
N ALA A 220 -5.57 -17.92 6.58
CA ALA A 220 -6.51 -17.08 7.32
C ALA A 220 -7.69 -17.91 7.86
N ALA A 221 -8.04 -17.71 9.14
CA ALA A 221 -9.28 -18.26 9.68
C ALA A 221 -10.54 -17.55 9.14
N GLY A 222 -10.42 -16.29 8.71
CA GLY A 222 -11.49 -15.58 8.01
C GLY A 222 -11.40 -15.75 6.49
N ASN A 223 -11.63 -14.64 5.79
CA ASN A 223 -11.60 -14.54 4.33
C ASN A 223 -10.21 -14.15 3.82
N GLY A 224 -9.90 -14.52 2.58
CA GLY A 224 -8.71 -14.02 1.89
C GLY A 224 -7.43 -14.61 2.45
N GLY A 225 -7.18 -15.91 2.24
CA GLY A 225 -5.99 -16.57 2.82
C GLY A 225 -4.70 -15.84 2.49
N GLY A 226 -4.53 -15.50 1.20
CA GLY A 226 -3.49 -14.60 0.73
C GLY A 226 -3.82 -13.15 1.04
N ILE A 227 -4.89 -12.63 0.43
CA ILE A 227 -5.27 -11.23 0.52
C ILE A 227 -6.75 -11.09 0.87
N TYR A 228 -7.03 -10.24 1.85
CA TYR A 228 -8.35 -9.63 2.00
C TYR A 228 -8.25 -8.14 1.65
N PHE A 229 -9.16 -7.65 0.82
CA PHE A 229 -9.17 -6.23 0.44
C PHE A 229 -10.56 -5.59 0.54
N ILE A 230 -10.59 -4.30 0.84
CA ILE A 230 -11.75 -3.42 0.70
C ILE A 230 -11.33 -2.29 -0.23
N GLY A 231 -12.15 -1.95 -1.22
CA GLY A 231 -11.84 -0.90 -2.19
C GLY A 231 -11.19 -1.44 -3.46
N GLN A 232 -9.96 -1.02 -3.79
CA GLN A 232 -9.31 -1.36 -5.06
C GLN A 232 -8.06 -2.21 -4.88
N LEU A 233 -8.00 -3.30 -5.64
CA LEU A 233 -6.84 -4.17 -5.76
C LEU A 233 -6.46 -4.34 -7.23
N GLU A 234 -5.25 -3.94 -7.60
CA GLU A 234 -4.67 -4.20 -8.92
C GLU A 234 -3.54 -5.22 -8.82
N ILE A 235 -3.58 -6.24 -9.69
CA ILE A 235 -2.64 -7.34 -9.71
C ILE A 235 -2.16 -7.56 -11.14
N SER A 236 -0.84 -7.59 -11.31
CA SER A 236 -0.20 -7.83 -12.59
C SER A 236 1.02 -8.75 -12.46
N ASN A 237 1.20 -9.64 -13.44
CA ASN A 237 2.38 -10.52 -13.56
C ASN A 237 2.68 -11.35 -12.29
N SER A 238 1.68 -11.70 -11.50
CA SER A 238 1.85 -12.23 -10.14
C SER A 238 1.35 -13.67 -10.01
N THR A 239 1.85 -14.37 -8.99
CA THR A 239 1.47 -15.76 -8.68
C THR A 239 0.88 -15.87 -7.28
N PHE A 240 -0.25 -16.57 -7.16
CA PHE A 240 -0.92 -16.86 -5.89
C PHE A 240 -0.96 -18.37 -5.70
N ARG A 241 -0.26 -18.89 -4.68
CA ARG A 241 -0.17 -20.34 -4.49
C ARG A 241 -0.26 -20.78 -3.04
N PHE A 242 -0.91 -21.92 -2.82
CA PHE A 242 -0.98 -22.58 -1.50
C PHE A 242 -1.61 -21.71 -0.40
N ASN A 243 -2.40 -20.71 -0.76
CA ASN A 243 -3.10 -19.88 0.22
C ASN A 243 -4.41 -20.55 0.65
N GLN A 244 -4.78 -20.39 1.92
CA GLN A 244 -5.94 -21.03 2.51
C GLN A 244 -6.77 -20.04 3.33
N ALA A 245 -8.08 -20.02 3.10
CA ALA A 245 -9.06 -19.35 3.94
C ALA A 245 -10.03 -20.38 4.51
N PHE A 246 -10.52 -20.20 5.75
CA PHE A 246 -11.55 -21.11 6.29
C PHE A 246 -12.96 -20.67 5.94
N GLU A 247 -13.14 -19.41 5.53
CA GLU A 247 -14.42 -18.89 5.01
C GLU A 247 -14.40 -18.82 3.48
N SER A 248 -14.04 -17.68 2.88
CA SER A 248 -14.06 -17.46 1.44
C SER A 248 -12.73 -16.96 0.88
N GLY A 249 -12.50 -17.23 -0.41
CA GLY A 249 -11.38 -16.72 -1.19
C GLY A 249 -10.00 -17.12 -0.67
N GLY A 250 -9.55 -18.34 -0.98
CA GLY A 250 -8.27 -18.87 -0.48
C GLY A 250 -7.08 -18.03 -0.92
N ALA A 251 -7.10 -17.59 -2.19
CA ALA A 251 -6.11 -16.66 -2.71
C ALA A 251 -6.44 -15.22 -2.32
N VAL A 252 -7.62 -14.76 -2.74
CA VAL A 252 -8.07 -13.38 -2.62
C VAL A 252 -9.57 -13.38 -2.32
N ALA A 253 -9.97 -12.62 -1.31
CA ALA A 253 -11.35 -12.25 -1.03
C ALA A 253 -11.43 -10.73 -0.79
N GLY A 254 -12.60 -10.14 -0.94
CA GLY A 254 -12.75 -8.74 -0.63
C GLY A 254 -14.06 -8.12 -1.09
N ALA A 255 -14.28 -6.90 -0.63
CA ALA A 255 -15.42 -6.06 -0.98
C ALA A 255 -14.92 -4.86 -1.80
N GLY A 256 -14.97 -4.98 -3.13
CA GLY A 256 -14.55 -3.92 -4.02
C GLY A 256 -14.14 -4.38 -5.42
N THR A 257 -13.35 -3.56 -6.10
CA THR A 257 -12.90 -3.77 -7.48
C THR A 257 -11.56 -4.50 -7.50
N LEU A 258 -11.56 -5.70 -8.06
CA LEU A 258 -10.35 -6.46 -8.37
C LEU A 258 -10.04 -6.37 -9.86
N ILE A 259 -8.83 -5.94 -10.20
CA ILE A 259 -8.28 -5.99 -11.56
C ILE A 259 -7.07 -6.93 -11.53
N MET A 260 -7.16 -8.04 -12.25
CA MET A 260 -6.07 -9.02 -12.34
C MET A 260 -5.68 -9.27 -13.80
N ARG A 261 -4.40 -9.07 -14.13
CA ARG A 261 -3.84 -9.23 -15.47
C ARG A 261 -2.60 -10.12 -15.43
N GLN A 262 -2.46 -11.00 -16.43
CA GLN A 262 -1.24 -11.81 -16.63
C GLN A 262 -0.77 -12.52 -15.35
N SER A 263 -1.72 -12.96 -14.51
CA SER A 263 -1.44 -13.51 -13.19
C SER A 263 -2.08 -14.89 -13.06
N VAL A 264 -1.51 -15.73 -12.19
CA VAL A 264 -1.93 -17.11 -11.99
C VAL A 264 -2.26 -17.35 -10.54
N ALA A 265 -3.40 -17.98 -10.28
CA ALA A 265 -3.76 -18.48 -8.95
C ALA A 265 -3.97 -19.99 -9.05
N HIS A 266 -3.22 -20.78 -8.26
CA HIS A 266 -3.30 -22.25 -8.26
C HIS A 266 -3.07 -22.83 -6.86
N ASN A 267 -3.62 -24.01 -6.57
CA ASN A 267 -3.49 -24.67 -5.26
C ASN A 267 -3.93 -23.80 -4.07
N ASN A 268 -4.89 -22.90 -4.26
CA ASN A 268 -5.47 -22.11 -3.18
C ASN A 268 -6.80 -22.76 -2.77
N SER A 269 -7.15 -22.70 -1.48
CA SER A 269 -8.35 -23.36 -0.95
C SER A 269 -9.19 -22.46 -0.04
N ALA A 270 -10.51 -22.55 -0.16
CA ALA A 270 -11.48 -21.88 0.71
C ALA A 270 -12.72 -22.73 0.96
N GLY A 271 -13.44 -22.46 2.04
CA GLY A 271 -14.72 -23.09 2.36
C GLY A 271 -14.73 -23.71 3.74
N ASN A 272 -15.94 -23.77 4.32
CA ASN A 272 -16.35 -24.09 5.70
C ASN A 272 -15.86 -25.43 6.27
N SER A 273 -14.58 -25.72 6.10
CA SER A 273 -13.91 -26.92 6.50
C SER A 273 -13.32 -26.68 7.89
N ARG A 274 -14.19 -26.73 8.91
CA ARG A 274 -13.76 -27.33 10.18
C ARG A 274 -13.32 -28.81 10.00
N GLY A 275 -13.39 -29.36 8.78
CA GLY A 275 -12.74 -30.60 8.35
C GLY A 275 -12.36 -30.57 6.85
N PHE A 276 -11.09 -30.81 6.57
CA PHE A 276 -10.43 -31.00 5.27
C PHE A 276 -11.35 -31.43 4.10
N GLY A 277 -11.57 -30.53 3.15
CA GLY A 277 -12.05 -30.84 1.79
C GLY A 277 -11.35 -29.93 0.77
N PRO A 278 -10.97 -30.42 -0.43
CA PRO A 278 -10.33 -29.59 -1.43
C PRO A 278 -11.39 -28.75 -2.14
N SER A 279 -11.24 -27.43 -2.09
CA SER A 279 -12.01 -26.51 -2.92
C SER A 279 -11.02 -25.72 -3.78
N ASP A 280 -11.19 -25.80 -5.09
CA ASP A 280 -10.36 -25.11 -6.06
C ASP A 280 -10.48 -23.58 -5.91
N VAL A 281 -9.45 -22.91 -6.43
CA VAL A 281 -9.20 -21.46 -6.45
C VAL A 281 -10.47 -20.62 -6.63
N ASN A 282 -10.99 -20.07 -5.52
CA ASN A 282 -11.96 -18.97 -5.57
C ASN A 282 -11.18 -17.65 -5.46
N VAL A 283 -10.94 -16.99 -6.60
CA VAL A 283 -10.82 -15.54 -6.60
C VAL A 283 -12.25 -15.01 -6.53
N SER A 284 -12.73 -14.69 -5.33
CA SER A 284 -14.08 -14.15 -5.14
C SER A 284 -13.98 -12.66 -4.86
N ALA A 285 -14.18 -11.84 -5.90
CA ALA A 285 -14.53 -10.44 -5.73
C ALA A 285 -16.06 -10.35 -5.81
N SER A 286 -16.75 -10.18 -4.68
CA SER A 286 -18.16 -9.82 -4.72
C SER A 286 -18.25 -8.33 -5.01
N GLY A 287 -18.50 -7.96 -6.27
CA GLY A 287 -18.75 -6.58 -6.67
C GLY A 287 -19.73 -6.48 -7.82
N GLY A 288 -20.87 -5.80 -7.60
CA GLY A 288 -21.74 -5.35 -8.68
C GLY A 288 -23.16 -4.96 -8.25
N ALA A 289 -23.34 -3.71 -7.81
CA ALA A 289 -24.36 -2.77 -8.29
C ALA A 289 -24.00 -1.35 -7.83
#